data_AF-A0A543F8E2-F1
#
_entry.id   AF-A0A543F8E2-F1
#
_cell.length_a   1.000
_cell.length_b   1.000
_cell.length_c   1.000
_cell.angle_alpha   90.00
_cell.angle_beta   90.00
_cell.angle_gamma   90.00
#
_symmetry.space_group_name_H-M   'P 1'
#
loop_
_entity.id
_entity.type
_entity.pdbx_description
1 polymer ?
#
loop_
_entity_poly.entity_id
_entity_poly.type
_entity_poly.pdbx_seq_one_letter_code
_entity_poly.pdbx_strand_id
1 'polypeptide(L)'
;MRRFLVLISALVAGIAVLIIPDSAHATPSYCGLVWGSLEKTEPNHSTAAVTNVRSGRHQCFDRLVIDVAGPVTGYRATYVGSVSMDASGAPVPLRGDAFLSVTVHAPAYDNAGNLTYHPADRGELTRVAGYRTFRQVAWAGSFEGQTTLGVGVRARLPFRVFTLDGPGAGSRVVLDVAHFW
;
A
#
# COMPACT_ATOMS: atom_id res chain seq x y z
N MET A 1 53.85 -2.02 -79.93
CA MET A 1 53.83 -1.23 -78.68
C MET A 1 52.46 -1.42 -78.02
N ARG A 2 52.36 -2.29 -77.02
CA ARG A 2 51.10 -2.77 -76.44
C ARG A 2 50.90 -2.06 -75.09
N ARG A 3 49.88 -1.19 -74.98
CA ARG A 3 49.55 -0.47 -73.74
C ARG A 3 48.54 -1.30 -72.94
N PHE A 4 48.94 -1.77 -71.76
CA PHE A 4 48.07 -2.36 -70.74
C PHE A 4 47.67 -1.26 -69.76
N LEU A 5 46.37 -1.05 -69.55
CA LEU A 5 45.84 -0.24 -68.46
C LEU A 5 45.30 -1.20 -67.39
N VAL A 6 45.87 -1.10 -66.19
CA VAL A 6 45.53 -1.88 -65.00
C VAL A 6 44.42 -1.13 -64.24
N LEU A 7 43.30 -1.80 -63.98
CA LEU A 7 42.23 -1.34 -63.09
C LEU A 7 42.56 -1.79 -61.67
N ILE A 8 42.68 -0.85 -60.72
CA ILE A 8 42.82 -1.12 -59.29
C ILE A 8 41.44 -0.92 -58.63
N SER A 9 40.86 -2.01 -58.13
CA SER A 9 39.64 -2.01 -57.33
C SER A 9 40.01 -2.00 -55.85
N ALA A 10 39.71 -0.91 -55.14
CA ALA A 10 39.90 -0.83 -53.68
C ALA A 10 38.64 -1.37 -52.97
N LEU A 11 38.80 -2.46 -52.20
CA LEU A 11 37.75 -3.05 -51.37
C LEU A 11 37.88 -2.48 -49.95
N VAL A 12 36.88 -1.69 -49.51
CA VAL A 12 36.79 -1.19 -48.13
C VAL A 12 35.90 -2.15 -47.34
N ALA A 13 36.48 -2.88 -46.38
CA ALA A 13 35.73 -3.74 -45.45
C ALA A 13 35.30 -2.92 -44.22
N GLY A 14 34.00 -2.66 -44.09
CA GLY A 14 33.41 -2.02 -42.91
C GLY A 14 33.22 -3.03 -41.77
N ILE A 15 33.79 -2.74 -40.60
CA ILE A 15 33.54 -3.49 -39.36
C ILE A 15 32.20 -3.03 -38.78
N ALA A 16 31.19 -3.89 -38.81
CA ALA A 16 29.93 -3.66 -38.12
C ALA A 16 30.08 -4.05 -36.64
N VAL A 17 30.11 -3.05 -35.76
CA VAL A 17 30.07 -3.28 -34.30
C VAL A 17 28.61 -3.56 -33.92
N LEU A 18 28.32 -4.81 -33.58
CA LEU A 18 27.01 -5.21 -33.03
C LEU A 18 26.92 -4.71 -31.59
N ILE A 19 26.12 -3.66 -31.37
CA ILE A 19 25.72 -3.22 -30.02
C ILE A 19 24.65 -4.20 -29.55
N ILE A 20 25.05 -5.16 -28.70
CA ILE A 20 24.10 -6.04 -28.03
C ILE A 20 23.45 -5.18 -26.93
N PRO A 21 22.12 -4.96 -26.94
CA PRO A 21 21.47 -4.26 -25.85
C PRO A 21 21.66 -5.10 -24.59
N ASP A 22 22.23 -4.48 -23.56
CA ASP A 22 22.39 -5.12 -22.27
C ASP A 22 20.99 -5.50 -21.75
N SER A 23 20.81 -6.75 -21.36
CA SER A 23 19.52 -7.21 -20.85
C SER A 23 19.26 -6.48 -19.55
N ALA A 24 18.20 -5.67 -19.47
CA ALA A 24 17.83 -5.01 -18.23
C ALA A 24 17.56 -6.07 -17.15
N HIS A 25 18.53 -6.30 -16.26
CA HIS A 25 18.35 -7.17 -15.11
C HIS A 25 17.35 -6.51 -14.17
N ALA A 26 16.20 -7.17 -13.94
CA ALA A 26 15.27 -6.75 -12.90
C ALA A 26 16.02 -6.72 -11.57
N THR A 27 16.02 -5.56 -10.90
CA THR A 27 16.59 -5.44 -9.57
C THR A 27 15.86 -6.42 -8.66
N PRO A 28 16.56 -7.26 -7.87
CA PRO A 28 15.89 -8.19 -6.98
C PRO A 28 14.95 -7.41 -6.06
N SER A 29 13.68 -7.82 -6.02
CA SER A 29 12.68 -7.14 -5.21
C SER A 29 13.05 -7.20 -3.74
N TYR A 30 12.87 -6.09 -3.03
CA TYR A 30 13.17 -6.03 -1.61
C TYR A 30 12.43 -7.15 -0.87
N CYS A 31 13.17 -8.07 -0.24
CA CYS A 31 12.63 -9.23 0.48
C CYS A 31 11.71 -10.13 -0.39
N GLY A 32 11.93 -10.18 -1.71
CA GLY A 32 11.08 -10.94 -2.63
C GLY A 32 9.69 -10.33 -2.85
N LEU A 33 9.43 -9.11 -2.36
CA LEU A 33 8.13 -8.46 -2.42
C LEU A 33 7.88 -7.83 -3.79
N VAL A 34 6.91 -8.35 -4.54
CA VAL A 34 6.51 -7.80 -5.85
C VAL A 34 5.43 -6.71 -5.77
N TRP A 35 5.38 -6.00 -4.64
CA TRP A 35 4.32 -5.01 -4.38
C TRP A 35 4.62 -3.68 -5.07
N GLY A 36 3.58 -2.92 -5.35
CA GLY A 36 3.69 -1.53 -5.82
C GLY A 36 2.96 -0.56 -4.89
N SER A 37 3.05 0.74 -5.22
CA SER A 37 2.44 1.82 -4.44
C SER A 37 1.17 2.40 -5.07
N LEU A 38 0.57 1.67 -6.01
CA LEU A 38 -0.73 2.00 -6.59
C LEU A 38 -1.86 1.61 -5.64
N GLU A 39 -3.06 2.13 -5.89
CA GLU A 39 -4.26 1.80 -5.12
C GLU A 39 -4.48 0.27 -5.01
N LYS A 40 -5.09 -0.13 -3.89
CA LYS A 40 -5.61 -1.48 -3.64
C LYS A 40 -7.08 -1.32 -3.27
N THR A 41 -7.96 -2.00 -4.00
CA THR A 41 -9.40 -1.89 -3.79
C THR A 41 -10.07 -3.24 -3.96
N GLU A 42 -11.06 -3.49 -3.13
CA GLU A 42 -12.01 -4.59 -3.21
C GLU A 42 -13.39 -3.99 -2.87
N PRO A 43 -14.35 -3.93 -3.82
CA PRO A 43 -15.54 -3.09 -3.69
C PRO A 43 -16.63 -3.65 -2.76
N ASN A 44 -16.51 -4.90 -2.29
CA ASN A 44 -17.53 -5.52 -1.45
C ASN A 44 -17.81 -4.73 -0.16
N HIS A 45 -19.02 -4.85 0.38
CA HIS A 45 -19.40 -4.19 1.65
C HIS A 45 -19.82 -5.23 2.69
N SER A 46 -19.69 -4.86 3.96
CA SER A 46 -20.15 -5.65 5.09
C SER A 46 -20.93 -4.79 6.08
N THR A 47 -21.96 -5.37 6.69
CA THR A 47 -22.63 -4.80 7.86
C THR A 47 -21.98 -5.22 9.17
N ALA A 48 -21.01 -6.15 9.13
CA ALA A 48 -20.27 -6.55 10.31
C ALA A 48 -19.36 -5.43 10.78
N ALA A 49 -19.32 -5.19 12.08
CA ALA A 49 -18.65 -4.00 12.60
C ALA A 49 -17.13 -4.19 12.79
N VAL A 50 -16.37 -3.13 12.51
CA VAL A 50 -14.98 -2.96 12.94
C VAL A 50 -14.94 -2.90 14.45
N THR A 51 -14.07 -3.70 15.06
CA THR A 51 -13.99 -3.84 16.53
C THR A 51 -12.64 -3.49 17.10
N ASN A 52 -11.58 -3.54 16.29
CA ASN A 52 -10.23 -3.31 16.77
C ASN A 52 -9.26 -2.90 15.66
N VAL A 53 -8.20 -2.20 16.05
CA VAL A 53 -7.09 -1.80 15.18
C VAL A 53 -5.79 -2.07 15.93
N ARG A 54 -4.89 -2.83 15.30
CA ARG A 54 -3.59 -3.20 15.90
C ARG A 54 -2.50 -3.25 14.87
N SER A 55 -1.25 -3.13 15.32
CA SER A 55 -0.09 -3.15 14.45
C SER A 55 0.94 -4.19 14.87
N GLY A 56 1.85 -4.53 13.95
CA GLY A 56 2.99 -5.41 14.21
C GLY A 56 4.18 -5.06 13.32
N ARG A 57 5.38 -5.35 13.82
CA ARG A 57 6.64 -5.19 13.08
C ARG A 57 7.03 -6.54 12.48
N HIS A 58 7.42 -6.54 11.22
CA HIS A 58 8.01 -7.70 10.56
C HIS A 58 9.37 -7.32 10.00
N GLN A 59 10.16 -8.32 9.60
CA GLN A 59 11.50 -8.09 9.06
C GLN A 59 11.50 -7.17 7.82
N CYS A 60 10.45 -7.26 7.00
CA CYS A 60 10.37 -6.61 5.69
C CYS A 60 9.22 -5.61 5.55
N PHE A 61 8.34 -5.50 6.55
CA PHE A 61 7.19 -4.61 6.47
C PHE A 61 6.68 -4.29 7.88
N ASP A 62 5.98 -3.17 8.00
CA ASP A 62 5.09 -2.95 9.12
C ASP A 62 3.67 -3.38 8.71
N ARG A 63 2.94 -3.99 9.63
CA ARG A 63 1.59 -4.49 9.43
C ARG A 63 0.59 -3.69 10.26
N LEU A 64 -0.51 -3.32 9.64
CA LEU A 64 -1.73 -2.88 10.30
C LEU A 64 -2.81 -3.95 10.10
N VAL A 65 -3.56 -4.25 11.15
CA VAL A 65 -4.70 -5.16 11.10
C VAL A 65 -5.92 -4.46 11.67
N ILE A 66 -7.00 -4.47 10.90
CA ILE A 66 -8.33 -4.05 11.32
C ILE A 66 -9.18 -5.30 11.51
N ASP A 67 -9.58 -5.57 12.76
CA ASP A 67 -10.41 -6.73 13.09
C ASP A 67 -11.90 -6.36 12.91
N VAL A 68 -12.67 -7.25 12.26
CA VAL A 68 -14.10 -7.09 11.97
C VAL A 68 -14.86 -8.28 12.54
N ALA A 69 -15.99 -8.03 13.20
CA ALA A 69 -16.79 -9.02 13.95
C ALA A 69 -17.54 -10.04 13.08
N GLY A 70 -17.37 -9.99 11.75
CA GLY A 70 -18.01 -10.88 10.79
C GLY A 70 -17.25 -10.87 9.46
N PRO A 71 -17.78 -11.54 8.43
CA PRO A 71 -17.19 -11.56 7.10
C PRO A 71 -17.03 -10.13 6.56
N VAL A 72 -15.82 -9.77 6.12
CA VAL A 72 -15.59 -8.55 5.33
C VAL A 72 -14.55 -8.86 4.27
N THR A 73 -14.81 -8.42 3.05
CA THR A 73 -13.82 -8.54 1.97
C THR A 73 -13.40 -7.19 1.41
N GLY A 74 -14.23 -6.16 1.53
CA GLY A 74 -13.94 -4.88 0.89
C GLY A 74 -13.14 -3.88 1.70
N TYR A 75 -12.31 -3.18 0.95
CA TYR A 75 -11.41 -2.15 1.41
C TYR A 75 -11.00 -1.26 0.25
N ARG A 76 -10.48 -0.09 0.58
CA ARG A 76 -9.73 0.76 -0.33
C ARG A 76 -8.52 1.32 0.41
N ALA A 77 -7.35 1.21 -0.18
CA ALA A 77 -6.13 1.80 0.34
C ALA A 77 -5.38 2.54 -0.77
N THR A 78 -5.12 3.83 -0.56
CA THR A 78 -4.50 4.68 -1.57
C THR A 78 -3.68 5.79 -0.93
N TYR A 79 -2.59 6.16 -1.59
CA TYR A 79 -1.77 7.31 -1.18
C TYR A 79 -2.46 8.61 -1.58
N VAL A 80 -2.58 9.52 -0.62
CA VAL A 80 -3.24 10.83 -0.78
C VAL A 80 -2.35 11.96 -0.28
N GLY A 81 -2.64 13.18 -0.71
CA GLY A 81 -1.96 14.38 -0.18
C GLY A 81 -2.39 14.75 1.24
N SER A 82 -3.63 14.40 1.61
CA SER A 82 -4.18 14.50 2.97
C SER A 82 -5.27 13.46 3.13
N VAL A 83 -5.37 12.86 4.31
CA VAL A 83 -6.53 12.04 4.68
C VAL A 83 -7.62 12.98 5.20
N SER A 84 -8.87 12.72 4.85
CA SER A 84 -10.02 13.49 5.29
C SER A 84 -10.90 12.64 6.21
N MET A 85 -11.48 13.30 7.20
CA MET A 85 -12.44 12.72 8.13
C MET A 85 -13.72 12.37 7.38
N ASP A 86 -14.31 11.21 7.70
CA ASP A 86 -15.58 10.80 7.12
C ASP A 86 -16.68 11.82 7.50
N ALA A 87 -17.65 12.01 6.59
CA ALA A 87 -18.74 12.99 6.63
C ALA A 87 -18.32 14.48 6.62
N SER A 88 -17.41 14.90 7.50
CA SER A 88 -17.03 16.31 7.64
C SER A 88 -16.03 16.80 6.59
N GLY A 89 -15.22 15.90 6.03
CA GLY A 89 -14.15 16.24 5.09
C GLY A 89 -12.93 16.93 5.72
N ALA A 90 -12.97 17.24 7.02
CA ALA A 90 -11.89 17.91 7.74
C ALA A 90 -10.58 17.09 7.64
N PRO A 91 -9.40 17.74 7.54
CA PRO A 91 -8.15 17.00 7.43
C PRO A 91 -7.84 16.21 8.71
N VAL A 92 -7.27 15.02 8.55
CA VAL A 92 -6.71 14.21 9.63
C VAL A 92 -5.22 14.53 9.76
N PRO A 93 -4.76 15.14 10.86
CA PRO A 93 -3.33 15.41 11.05
C PRO A 93 -2.55 14.10 11.17
N LEU A 94 -1.57 13.89 10.29
CA LEU A 94 -0.71 12.72 10.26
C LEU A 94 0.76 13.11 10.24
N ARG A 95 1.58 12.36 10.99
CA ARG A 95 3.04 12.41 10.91
C ARG A 95 3.57 11.52 9.79
N GLY A 96 4.69 11.91 9.20
CA GLY A 96 5.37 11.16 8.15
C GLY A 96 5.47 11.96 6.85
N ASP A 97 6.02 11.33 5.82
CA ASP A 97 6.35 11.96 4.53
C ASP A 97 5.43 11.47 3.40
N ALA A 98 4.54 10.52 3.68
CA ALA A 98 3.42 10.14 2.81
C ALA A 98 2.25 9.61 3.65
N PHE A 99 1.03 9.71 3.10
CA PHE A 99 -0.20 9.35 3.81
C PHE A 99 -1.02 8.34 3.03
N LEU A 100 -1.38 7.24 3.67
CA LEU A 100 -2.34 6.26 3.16
C LEU A 100 -3.72 6.56 3.78
N SER A 101 -4.71 6.76 2.92
CA SER A 101 -6.11 6.62 3.33
C SER A 101 -6.47 5.14 3.23
N VAL A 102 -6.94 4.56 4.33
CA VAL A 102 -7.31 3.15 4.44
C VAL A 102 -8.77 3.08 4.86
N THR A 103 -9.64 2.77 3.92
CA THR A 103 -11.08 2.60 4.16
C THR A 103 -11.38 1.10 4.20
N VAL A 104 -12.03 0.65 5.26
CA VAL A 104 -12.67 -0.67 5.32
C VAL A 104 -14.15 -0.45 5.00
N HIS A 105 -14.71 -1.23 4.08
CA HIS A 105 -16.13 -1.15 3.70
C HIS A 105 -17.01 -1.87 4.73
N ALA A 106 -16.84 -1.48 5.99
CA ALA A 106 -17.56 -1.96 7.16
C ALA A 106 -17.72 -0.81 8.16
N PRO A 107 -18.86 -0.70 8.87
CA PRO A 107 -19.06 0.32 9.89
C PRO A 107 -18.23 0.02 11.15
N ALA A 108 -18.00 1.03 11.98
CA ALA A 108 -17.48 0.87 13.35
C ALA A 108 -18.55 1.15 14.40
N TYR A 109 -19.79 0.75 14.07
CA TYR A 109 -20.96 0.85 14.93
C TYR A 109 -21.88 -0.36 14.72
N ASP A 110 -22.71 -0.66 15.72
CA ASP A 110 -23.73 -1.71 15.67
C ASP A 110 -25.06 -1.22 15.04
N ASN A 111 -26.05 -2.10 14.94
CA ASN A 111 -27.36 -1.76 14.37
C ASN A 111 -28.15 -0.72 15.18
N ALA A 112 -27.79 -0.49 16.44
CA ALA A 112 -28.35 0.54 17.30
C ALA A 112 -27.57 1.87 17.20
N GLY A 113 -26.50 1.91 16.40
CA GLY A 113 -25.64 3.08 16.23
C GLY A 113 -24.59 3.25 17.34
N ASN A 114 -24.45 2.29 18.25
CA ASN A 114 -23.41 2.35 19.27
C ASN A 114 -22.06 2.06 18.62
N LEU A 115 -21.03 2.81 19.00
CA LEU A 115 -19.67 2.55 18.54
C LEU A 115 -19.21 1.15 18.97
N THR A 116 -18.55 0.43 18.06
CA THR A 116 -17.99 -0.91 18.32
C THR A 116 -16.48 -0.89 18.50
N TYR A 117 -15.85 0.24 18.18
CA TYR A 117 -14.44 0.49 18.41
C TYR A 117 -14.23 1.80 19.18
N HIS A 118 -13.55 1.71 20.32
CA HIS A 118 -13.31 2.82 21.23
C HIS A 118 -11.80 3.02 21.43
N PRO A 119 -11.12 3.73 20.53
CA PRO A 119 -9.71 4.00 20.70
C PRO A 119 -9.49 4.93 21.90
N ALA A 120 -8.45 4.66 22.69
CA ALA A 120 -8.04 5.52 23.80
C ALA A 120 -7.59 6.91 23.31
N ASP A 121 -7.00 6.97 22.12
CA ASP A 121 -6.61 8.19 21.43
C ASP A 121 -6.91 8.03 19.94
N ARG A 122 -7.71 8.95 19.38
CA ARG A 122 -8.07 8.95 17.96
C ARG A 122 -6.90 9.34 17.05
N GLY A 123 -5.90 10.04 17.57
CA GLY A 123 -4.66 10.34 16.85
C GLY A 123 -3.65 9.19 16.85
N GLU A 124 -3.75 8.26 17.81
CA GLU A 124 -2.81 7.16 18.03
C GLU A 124 -3.55 5.83 18.25
N LEU A 125 -4.19 5.31 17.20
CA LEU A 125 -4.98 4.07 17.28
C LEU A 125 -4.17 2.85 17.73
N THR A 126 -2.86 2.86 17.47
CA THR A 126 -1.94 1.81 17.90
C THR A 126 -0.53 2.36 18.01
N ARG A 127 0.25 1.83 18.96
CA ARG A 127 1.61 2.32 19.23
C ARG A 127 2.57 1.88 18.14
N VAL A 128 3.06 2.83 17.34
CA VAL A 128 4.02 2.58 16.25
C VAL A 128 5.42 3.15 16.51
N ALA A 129 5.70 3.59 17.73
CA ALA A 129 7.04 4.09 18.07
C ALA A 129 8.11 2.98 17.92
N GLY A 130 9.19 3.31 17.20
CA GLY A 130 10.26 2.36 16.84
C GLY A 130 9.98 1.52 15.60
N TYR A 131 8.84 1.71 14.94
CA TYR A 131 8.54 1.07 13.66
C TYR A 131 9.38 1.71 12.55
N ARG A 132 9.75 0.91 11.54
CA ARG A 132 10.64 1.43 10.49
C ARG A 132 9.84 2.34 9.55
N THR A 133 8.68 1.88 9.11
CA THR A 133 7.80 2.52 8.12
C THR A 133 6.70 3.37 8.75
N PHE A 134 5.94 2.83 9.69
CA PHE A 134 4.81 3.57 10.29
C PHE A 134 5.29 4.74 11.17
N ARG A 135 4.53 5.84 11.12
CA ARG A 135 4.77 7.07 11.89
C ARG A 135 3.57 7.45 12.76
N GLN A 136 2.38 7.10 12.28
CA GLN A 136 1.12 7.31 13.00
C GLN A 136 0.01 6.46 12.37
N VAL A 137 -0.97 6.08 13.18
CA VAL A 137 -2.24 5.51 12.72
C VAL A 137 -3.34 6.29 13.43
N ALA A 138 -4.17 7.00 12.67
CA ALA A 138 -5.20 7.89 13.20
C ALA A 138 -6.58 7.53 12.66
N TRP A 139 -7.60 7.85 13.44
CA TRP A 139 -9.00 7.67 13.09
C TRP A 139 -9.47 8.78 12.15
N ALA A 140 -10.04 8.41 11.00
CA ALA A 140 -10.69 9.38 10.12
C ALA A 140 -12.22 9.36 10.26
N GLY A 141 -12.82 8.23 10.67
CA GLY A 141 -14.25 8.20 10.93
C GLY A 141 -14.86 6.83 10.70
N SER A 142 -16.17 6.77 10.97
CA SER A 142 -17.04 5.77 10.36
C SER A 142 -18.38 6.41 10.05
N PHE A 143 -18.81 6.30 8.80
CA PHE A 143 -20.03 6.90 8.28
C PHE A 143 -20.55 6.08 7.08
N GLU A 144 -21.86 6.02 6.87
CA GLU A 144 -22.49 5.33 5.73
C GLU A 144 -21.97 3.90 5.45
N GLY A 145 -21.70 3.13 6.51
CA GLY A 145 -21.29 1.73 6.38
C GLY A 145 -19.81 1.49 6.05
N GLN A 146 -18.97 2.53 6.16
CA GLN A 146 -17.53 2.43 5.97
C GLN A 146 -16.77 3.06 7.14
N THR A 147 -15.51 2.68 7.29
CA THR A 147 -14.60 3.15 8.34
C THR A 147 -13.27 3.54 7.72
N THR A 148 -12.88 4.80 7.86
CA THR A 148 -11.61 5.29 7.32
C THR A 148 -10.57 5.50 8.45
N LEU A 149 -9.33 5.09 8.16
CA LEU A 149 -8.14 5.33 8.96
C LEU A 149 -7.11 6.07 8.12
N GLY A 150 -6.38 6.98 8.76
CA GLY A 150 -5.19 7.58 8.20
C GLY A 150 -3.94 6.87 8.69
N VAL A 151 -3.04 6.49 7.78
CA VAL A 151 -1.74 5.91 8.13
C VAL A 151 -0.63 6.81 7.61
N GLY A 152 0.09 7.42 8.54
CA GLY A 152 1.30 8.17 8.24
C GLY A 152 2.50 7.25 8.10
N VAL A 153 3.24 7.36 6.98
CA VAL A 153 4.40 6.52 6.69
C VAL A 153 5.63 7.37 6.35
N ARG A 154 6.82 6.78 6.51
CA ARG A 154 8.11 7.45 6.30
C ARG A 154 8.41 7.90 4.86
N ALA A 155 7.69 7.35 3.88
CA ALA A 155 7.85 7.60 2.45
C ALA A 155 6.76 6.83 1.68
N ARG A 156 6.53 7.18 0.41
CA ARG A 156 5.67 6.39 -0.47
C ARG A 156 6.32 5.04 -0.80
N LEU A 157 5.89 4.00 -0.09
CA LEU A 157 6.45 2.65 -0.13
C LEU A 157 5.45 1.61 -0.67
N PRO A 158 5.94 0.50 -1.26
CA PRO A 158 5.08 -0.57 -1.74
C PRO A 158 4.23 -1.14 -0.62
N PHE A 159 3.00 -1.49 -0.96
CA PHE A 159 2.09 -2.08 0.01
C PHE A 159 1.15 -3.09 -0.64
N ARG A 160 0.58 -3.94 0.20
CA ARG A 160 -0.54 -4.81 -0.16
C ARG A 160 -1.65 -4.69 0.86
N VAL A 161 -2.86 -4.96 0.41
CA VAL A 161 -4.02 -5.15 1.28
C VAL A 161 -4.67 -6.47 0.92
N PHE A 162 -5.13 -7.20 1.93
CA PHE A 162 -5.80 -8.48 1.78
C PHE A 162 -6.62 -8.79 3.03
N THR A 163 -7.53 -9.75 2.90
CA THR A 163 -8.36 -10.22 4.01
C THR A 163 -7.85 -11.57 4.52
N LEU A 164 -7.94 -11.78 5.83
CA LEU A 164 -7.76 -13.08 6.47
C LEU A 164 -8.98 -13.41 7.34
N ASP A 165 -9.15 -14.69 7.65
CA ASP A 165 -10.07 -15.11 8.70
C ASP A 165 -9.65 -14.48 10.05
N GLY A 166 -10.66 -14.07 10.81
CA GLY A 166 -10.52 -13.54 12.17
C GLY A 166 -10.85 -14.60 13.22
N PRO A 167 -10.84 -14.23 14.50
CA PRO A 167 -11.38 -15.08 15.57
C PRO A 167 -12.87 -15.36 15.34
N GLY A 168 -13.31 -16.60 15.55
CA GLY A 168 -14.71 -16.99 15.38
C GLY A 168 -15.19 -16.83 13.94
N ALA A 169 -16.32 -16.15 13.75
CA ALA A 169 -16.85 -15.80 12.43
C ALA A 169 -16.30 -14.46 11.88
N GLY A 170 -15.33 -13.87 12.58
CA GLY A 170 -14.75 -12.58 12.23
C GLY A 170 -13.82 -12.64 11.04
N SER A 171 -13.35 -11.47 10.64
CA SER A 171 -12.39 -11.27 9.55
C SER A 171 -11.36 -10.22 9.93
N ARG A 172 -10.29 -10.13 9.14
CA ARG A 172 -9.20 -9.17 9.33
C ARG A 172 -8.89 -8.53 8.00
N VAL A 173 -8.99 -7.22 7.91
CA VAL A 173 -8.38 -6.48 6.80
C VAL A 173 -6.95 -6.15 7.20
N VAL A 174 -5.99 -6.55 6.38
CA VAL A 174 -4.56 -6.46 6.67
C VAL A 174 -3.90 -5.54 5.65
N LEU A 175 -3.23 -4.50 6.13
CA LEU A 175 -2.34 -3.66 5.34
C LEU A 175 -0.89 -3.97 5.73
N ASP A 176 -0.10 -4.43 4.76
CA ASP A 176 1.35 -4.53 4.91
C ASP A 176 2.01 -3.42 4.09
N VAL A 177 2.88 -2.62 4.72
CA VAL A 177 3.69 -1.62 4.03
C VAL A 177 5.16 -1.99 4.13
N ALA A 178 5.79 -2.21 2.98
CA ALA A 178 7.18 -2.61 2.88
C ALA A 178 8.10 -1.58 3.54
N HIS A 179 9.23 -2.05 4.02
CA HIS A 179 10.25 -1.17 4.56
C HIS A 179 11.00 -0.40 3.47
N PHE A 180 11.15 -0.98 2.28
CA PHE A 180 11.89 -0.40 1.15
C PHE A 180 11.17 -0.75 -0.17
N TRP A 181 11.59 -0.07 -1.25
CA TRP A 181 11.33 -0.47 -2.63
C TRP A 181 12.33 -1.54 -3.06
#